data_AF-A0A411E7A6-F1
#
_entry.id   AF-A0A411E7A6-F1
#
_cell.length_a   1.000
_cell.length_b   1.000
_cell.length_c   1.000
_cell.angle_alpha   90.00
_cell.angle_beta   90.00
_cell.angle_gamma   90.00
#
_symmetry.space_group_name_H-M   'P 1'
#
loop_
_entity.id
_entity.type
_entity.pdbx_description
1 polymer ?
#
loop_
_entity_poly.entity_id
_entity_poly.type
_entity_poly.pdbx_seq_one_letter_code
_entity_poly.pdbx_strand_id
1 'polypeptide(L)'
;MKNLKLLFLSCCLSFSMQSFAQETITNESVIQMVELGFDDFMIIDKINNSDVKFDASISALSKMKDAGVSSEVLSLIMAKSRQNTKSKTGIYYANSKGEQELIQPSVFSGSNSNAAAQRLVSGLINSKEKAQLPGIHSNNVLTTSSPEFTFIFDPSTGEVDNLQNSQGGDTGIFNWWFRTASSPNEFVLVKLTVKERKNLREIITGKNSWISSSSGIDPKYALNFNIEAVEGNKFIVTPDALEPGEYCFIYQGAVPQGRDNQSVFDFSIQ
;
A
#
# COMPACT_ATOMS: atom_id res chain seq x y z
N MET A 1 -8.40 56.60 41.98
CA MET A 1 -8.81 55.22 41.64
C MET A 1 -8.78 55.11 40.12
N LYS A 2 -7.63 54.76 39.52
CA LYS A 2 -7.35 53.43 38.93
C LYS A 2 -8.54 52.88 38.13
N ASN A 3 -8.47 52.90 36.79
CA ASN A 3 -8.23 51.69 36.00
C ASN A 3 -8.22 51.95 34.49
N LEU A 4 -7.02 51.77 33.94
CA LEU A 4 -6.64 51.55 32.55
C LEU A 4 -7.16 50.18 32.09
N LYS A 5 -7.82 50.11 30.92
CA LYS A 5 -8.08 48.85 30.18
C LYS A 5 -7.72 49.11 28.71
N LEU A 6 -6.44 48.99 28.37
CA LEU A 6 -5.80 47.79 27.80
C LEU A 6 -6.39 47.42 26.42
N LEU A 7 -5.67 47.93 25.40
CA LEU A 7 -5.66 47.50 24.01
C LEU A 7 -5.58 45.96 23.90
N PHE A 8 -6.44 45.35 23.10
CA PHE A 8 -6.16 44.03 22.50
C PHE A 8 -6.19 44.19 20.98
N LEU A 9 -5.02 44.47 20.42
CA LEU A 9 -4.75 44.37 18.99
C LEU A 9 -4.63 42.87 18.67
N SER A 10 -5.74 42.25 18.26
CA SER A 10 -5.76 40.88 17.77
C SER A 10 -5.15 40.86 16.36
N CYS A 11 -3.84 40.68 16.29
CA CYS A 11 -3.13 40.41 15.04
C CYS A 11 -3.37 38.93 14.68
N CYS A 12 -4.44 38.65 13.94
CA CYS A 12 -4.62 37.37 13.27
C CYS A 12 -3.58 37.27 12.14
N LEU A 13 -2.39 36.77 12.48
CA LEU A 13 -1.45 36.24 11.50
C LEU A 13 -2.08 34.96 10.94
N SER A 14 -2.86 35.12 9.87
CA SER A 14 -3.26 34.01 9.01
C SER A 14 -2.00 33.50 8.30
N PHE A 15 -1.24 32.64 8.99
CA PHE A 15 -0.20 31.84 8.35
C PHE A 15 -0.93 30.80 7.51
N SER A 16 -1.32 31.19 6.30
CA SER A 16 -1.78 30.27 5.26
C SER A 16 -0.64 29.31 5.00
N MET A 17 -0.72 28.14 5.63
CA MET A 17 0.09 26.97 5.29
C MET A 17 -0.21 26.68 3.82
N GLN A 18 0.69 27.09 2.93
CA GLN A 18 0.69 26.60 1.56
C GLN A 18 0.99 25.11 1.67
N SER A 19 -0.07 24.31 1.66
CA SER A 19 0.01 22.90 1.38
C SER A 19 0.74 22.78 0.04
N PHE A 20 1.91 22.18 0.03
CA PHE A 20 2.58 21.79 -1.21
C PHE A 20 1.77 20.65 -1.82
N ALA A 21 0.65 20.99 -2.47
CA ALA A 21 0.00 20.09 -3.39
C ALA A 21 1.00 19.84 -4.51
N GLN A 22 1.55 18.62 -4.55
CA GLN A 22 2.42 18.21 -5.64
C GLN A 22 1.60 18.28 -6.93
N GLU A 23 2.05 19.10 -7.88
CA GLU A 23 1.34 19.34 -9.14
C GLU A 23 1.16 18.02 -9.92
N THR A 24 -0.09 17.69 -10.26
CA THR A 24 -0.41 16.55 -11.12
C THR A 24 -0.23 16.96 -12.58
N ILE A 25 0.59 16.21 -13.32
CA ILE A 25 0.93 16.50 -14.71
C ILE A 25 -0.18 15.99 -15.64
N THR A 26 -0.76 16.87 -16.45
CA THR A 26 -1.80 16.52 -17.44
C THR A 26 -1.31 16.68 -18.88
N ASN A 27 -2.13 16.31 -19.86
CA ASN A 27 -1.85 16.56 -21.27
C ASN A 27 -1.52 18.05 -21.53
N GLU A 28 -2.26 18.97 -20.89
CA GLU A 28 -2.05 20.41 -20.97
C GLU A 28 -0.73 20.84 -20.36
N SER A 29 -0.32 20.27 -19.21
CA SER A 29 0.98 20.57 -18.59
C SER A 29 2.12 20.21 -19.54
N VAL A 30 2.04 19.07 -20.23
CA VAL A 30 3.07 18.66 -21.20
C VAL A 30 3.09 19.57 -22.42
N ILE A 31 1.93 19.95 -22.95
CA ILE A 31 1.84 20.94 -24.05
C ILE A 31 2.49 22.25 -23.62
N GLN A 32 2.22 22.76 -22.42
CA GLN A 32 2.84 23.97 -21.90
C GLN A 32 4.36 23.83 -21.78
N MET A 33 4.87 22.68 -21.34
CA MET A 33 6.33 22.45 -21.30
C MET A 33 6.95 22.50 -22.71
N VAL A 34 6.29 21.94 -23.71
CA VAL A 34 6.75 22.04 -25.11
C VAL A 34 6.73 23.51 -25.58
N GLU A 35 5.65 24.25 -25.31
CA GLU A 35 5.52 25.67 -25.66
C GLU A 35 6.58 26.55 -24.99
N LEU A 36 6.97 26.21 -23.75
CA LEU A 36 8.03 26.88 -23.00
C LEU A 36 9.45 26.46 -23.43
N GLY A 37 9.57 25.51 -24.35
CA GLY A 37 10.85 25.07 -24.92
C GLY A 37 11.64 24.10 -24.05
N PHE A 38 10.98 23.38 -23.14
CA PHE A 38 11.60 22.26 -22.43
C PHE A 38 11.91 21.13 -23.43
N ASP A 39 13.07 20.49 -23.27
CA ASP A 39 13.43 19.34 -24.10
C ASP A 39 12.72 18.06 -23.64
N ASP A 40 12.71 17.05 -24.54
CA ASP A 40 12.08 15.76 -24.30
C ASP A 40 12.60 15.10 -23.01
N PHE A 41 13.89 15.22 -22.72
CA PHE A 41 14.50 14.65 -21.52
C PHE A 41 13.89 15.22 -20.24
N MET A 42 13.77 16.55 -20.14
CA MET A 42 13.23 17.22 -18.96
C MET A 42 11.72 16.98 -18.81
N ILE A 43 10.99 16.89 -19.92
CA ILE A 43 9.57 16.52 -19.93
C ILE A 43 9.40 15.08 -19.44
N ILE A 44 10.19 14.14 -19.97
CA ILE A 44 10.16 12.72 -19.57
C ILE A 44 10.50 12.57 -18.08
N ASP A 45 11.55 13.25 -17.61
CA ASP A 45 11.94 13.21 -16.20
C ASP A 45 10.84 13.76 -15.28
N LYS A 46 10.23 14.89 -15.67
CA LYS A 46 9.11 15.48 -14.91
C LYS A 46 7.91 14.53 -14.86
N ILE A 47 7.55 13.89 -15.98
CA ILE A 47 6.47 12.90 -16.06
C ILE A 47 6.75 11.71 -15.14
N ASN A 48 7.98 11.16 -15.17
CA ASN A 48 8.35 10.00 -14.35
C ASN A 48 8.38 10.30 -12.85
N ASN A 49 8.64 11.55 -12.48
CA ASN A 49 8.83 11.98 -11.10
C ASN A 49 7.64 12.78 -10.53
N SER A 50 6.48 12.73 -11.18
CA SER A 50 5.26 13.43 -10.73
C SER A 50 4.06 12.49 -10.75
N ASP A 51 3.02 12.83 -9.98
CA ASP A 51 1.71 12.25 -10.24
C ASP A 51 1.24 12.77 -11.61
N VAL A 52 0.59 11.91 -12.37
CA VAL A 52 0.16 12.19 -13.74
C VAL A 52 -1.34 11.96 -13.84
N LYS A 53 -1.96 12.56 -14.85
CA LYS A 53 -3.36 12.36 -15.24
C LYS A 53 -3.47 12.59 -16.73
N PHE A 54 -3.32 11.53 -17.50
CA PHE A 54 -3.32 11.62 -18.96
C PHE A 54 -4.57 11.03 -19.58
N ASP A 55 -5.15 11.77 -20.52
CA ASP A 55 -6.08 11.26 -21.51
C ASP A 55 -5.32 10.71 -22.71
N ALA A 56 -5.38 9.39 -22.92
CA ALA A 56 -4.79 8.70 -24.06
C ALA A 56 -5.80 8.40 -25.19
N SER A 57 -6.94 9.10 -25.23
CA SER A 57 -7.85 9.06 -26.38
C SER A 57 -7.17 9.54 -27.66
N ILE A 58 -7.61 9.02 -28.81
CA ILE A 58 -7.06 9.40 -30.12
C ILE A 58 -7.13 10.93 -30.33
N SER A 59 -8.21 11.57 -29.88
CA SER A 59 -8.38 13.02 -29.94
C SER A 59 -7.35 13.77 -29.11
N ALA A 60 -7.07 13.33 -27.88
CA ALA A 60 -6.10 13.97 -27.01
C ALA A 60 -4.67 13.79 -27.56
N LEU A 61 -4.32 12.57 -27.98
CA LEU A 61 -3.00 12.28 -28.57
C LEU A 61 -2.77 13.04 -29.87
N SER A 62 -3.80 13.20 -30.72
CA SER A 62 -3.71 14.03 -31.93
C SER A 62 -3.43 15.48 -31.57
N LYS A 63 -4.15 16.06 -30.60
CA LYS A 63 -3.93 17.44 -30.14
C LYS A 63 -2.51 17.65 -29.62
N MET A 64 -2.00 16.70 -28.84
CA MET A 64 -0.62 16.76 -28.33
C MET A 64 0.42 16.67 -29.45
N LYS A 65 0.21 15.77 -30.41
CA LYS A 65 1.07 15.66 -31.60
C LYS A 65 1.08 16.96 -32.40
N ASP A 66 -0.08 17.57 -32.62
CA ASP A 66 -0.22 18.84 -33.35
C ASP A 66 0.45 20.01 -32.60
N ALA A 67 0.50 19.95 -31.26
CA ALA A 67 1.21 20.90 -30.41
C ALA A 67 2.74 20.67 -30.37
N GLY A 68 3.28 19.71 -31.13
CA GLY A 68 4.71 19.46 -31.23
C GLY A 68 5.27 18.49 -30.18
N VAL A 69 4.43 17.83 -29.39
CA VAL A 69 4.88 16.78 -28.45
C VAL A 69 5.47 15.61 -29.24
N SER A 70 6.68 15.19 -28.88
CA SER A 70 7.40 14.15 -29.62
C SER A 70 6.76 12.77 -29.48
N SER A 71 7.06 11.87 -30.42
CA SER A 71 6.53 10.49 -30.38
C SER A 71 7.02 9.71 -29.16
N GLU A 72 8.20 10.04 -28.63
CA GLU A 72 8.74 9.43 -27.42
C GLU A 72 7.91 9.84 -26.19
N VAL A 73 7.64 11.14 -26.04
CA VAL A 73 6.80 11.67 -24.97
C VAL A 73 5.36 11.16 -25.10
N LEU A 74 4.78 11.11 -26.31
CA LEU A 74 3.44 10.54 -26.54
C LEU A 74 3.37 9.06 -26.13
N SER A 75 4.41 8.27 -26.44
CA SER A 75 4.48 6.86 -26.06
C SER A 75 4.53 6.71 -24.54
N LEU A 76 5.31 7.55 -23.86
CA LEU A 76 5.35 7.60 -22.40
C LEU A 76 4.00 7.98 -21.80
N ILE A 77 3.31 8.98 -22.37
CA ILE A 77 1.97 9.39 -21.96
C ILE A 77 0.96 8.25 -22.11
N MET A 78 1.00 7.51 -23.22
CA MET A 78 0.14 6.35 -23.42
C MET A 78 0.40 5.28 -22.35
N ALA A 79 1.68 4.99 -22.05
CA ALA A 79 2.04 4.04 -21.00
C ALA A 79 1.58 4.52 -19.62
N LYS A 80 1.82 5.80 -19.29
CA LYS A 80 1.50 6.44 -18.01
C LYS A 80 0.02 6.78 -17.84
N SER A 81 -0.78 6.89 -18.90
CA SER A 81 -2.24 7.04 -18.78
C SER A 81 -2.89 5.83 -18.11
N ARG A 82 -2.21 4.68 -18.13
CA ARG A 82 -2.59 3.47 -17.40
C ARG A 82 -2.10 3.46 -15.94
N GLN A 83 -1.28 4.44 -15.54
CA GLN A 83 -0.52 4.48 -14.28
C GLN A 83 -0.49 5.90 -13.68
N ASN A 84 -1.29 6.19 -12.67
CA ASN A 84 -1.55 7.58 -12.27
C ASN A 84 -0.72 8.09 -11.08
N THR A 85 0.51 7.60 -10.89
CA THR A 85 1.26 7.88 -9.65
C THR A 85 2.77 7.85 -9.77
N LYS A 86 3.43 8.80 -9.08
CA LYS A 86 4.86 8.73 -8.72
C LYS A 86 5.15 7.68 -7.64
N SER A 87 4.16 7.43 -6.79
CA SER A 87 4.33 6.60 -5.61
C SER A 87 4.70 5.17 -5.99
N LYS A 88 5.68 4.61 -5.27
CA LYS A 88 6.06 3.22 -5.46
C LYS A 88 4.89 2.31 -5.06
N THR A 89 4.81 1.15 -5.69
CA THR A 89 3.89 0.10 -5.29
C THR A 89 4.05 -0.24 -3.80
N GLY A 90 2.96 -0.30 -3.05
CA GLY A 90 3.00 -0.51 -1.60
C GLY A 90 1.71 -0.14 -0.86
N ILE A 91 1.74 -0.27 0.47
CA ILE A 91 0.72 0.25 1.38
C ILE A 91 1.31 1.43 2.14
N TYR A 92 0.65 2.57 2.05
CA TYR A 92 1.01 3.78 2.77
C TYR A 92 -0.05 4.07 3.83
N TYR A 93 0.32 4.77 4.89
CA TYR A 93 -0.63 5.34 5.85
C TYR A 93 -0.48 6.86 5.91
N ALA A 94 -1.59 7.56 6.11
CA ALA A 94 -1.57 8.99 6.38
C ALA A 94 -1.24 9.24 7.86
N ASN A 95 -0.10 9.87 8.15
CA ASN A 95 0.24 10.25 9.51
C ASN A 95 -0.58 11.48 9.98
N SER A 96 -0.42 11.89 11.24
CA SER A 96 -1.17 13.01 11.83
C SER A 96 -0.93 14.37 11.16
N LYS A 97 0.10 14.49 10.30
CA LYS A 97 0.41 15.67 9.51
C LYS A 97 -0.14 15.58 8.07
N GLY A 98 -0.77 14.47 7.71
CA GLY A 98 -1.23 14.18 6.35
C GLY A 98 -0.11 13.70 5.41
N GLU A 99 1.08 13.40 5.93
CA GLU A 99 2.18 12.86 5.12
C GLU A 99 1.98 11.34 4.94
N GLN A 100 2.26 10.84 3.73
CA GLN A 100 2.15 9.41 3.42
C GLN A 100 3.43 8.68 3.81
N GLU A 101 3.33 7.76 4.77
CA GLU A 101 4.44 6.92 5.21
C GLU A 101 4.25 5.48 4.74
N LEU A 102 5.30 4.88 4.18
CA LEU A 102 5.26 3.51 3.69
C LEU A 102 5.22 2.53 4.86
N ILE A 103 4.19 1.68 4.90
CA ILE A 103 4.13 0.53 5.81
C ILE A 103 5.12 -0.52 5.31
N GLN A 104 6.20 -0.70 6.07
CA GLN A 104 7.24 -1.67 5.72
C GLN A 104 6.71 -3.10 5.90
N PRO A 105 6.89 -3.99 4.92
CA PRO A 105 6.48 -5.37 5.05
C PRO A 105 7.35 -6.11 6.09
N SER A 106 6.72 -6.99 6.86
CA SER A 106 7.40 -7.99 7.67
C SER A 106 7.25 -9.38 7.05
N VAL A 107 8.11 -10.31 7.46
CA VAL A 107 8.07 -11.70 7.00
C VAL A 107 7.85 -12.62 8.19
N PHE A 108 7.00 -13.64 8.03
CA PHE A 108 6.83 -14.64 9.07
C PHE A 108 8.13 -15.42 9.30
N SER A 109 8.52 -15.61 10.56
CA SER A 109 9.78 -16.25 10.95
C SER A 109 9.68 -17.77 11.15
N GLY A 110 8.50 -18.35 10.97
CA GLY A 110 8.25 -19.79 11.02
C GLY A 110 6.78 -20.13 11.24
N SER A 111 6.38 -21.34 10.83
CA SER A 111 5.07 -21.91 11.15
C SER A 111 5.19 -22.83 12.36
N ASN A 112 4.39 -22.58 13.40
CA ASN A 112 4.34 -23.46 14.57
C ASN A 112 3.08 -24.33 14.47
N SER A 113 3.27 -25.63 14.25
CA SER A 113 2.22 -26.64 14.33
C SER A 113 2.28 -27.36 15.68
N ASN A 114 1.14 -27.52 16.35
CA ASN A 114 1.03 -28.31 17.58
C ASN A 114 1.09 -29.83 17.28
N ALA A 115 2.04 -30.28 16.46
CA ALA A 115 2.15 -31.67 15.99
C ALA A 115 2.61 -32.64 17.09
N ALA A 116 3.44 -32.19 18.02
CA ALA A 116 3.91 -33.03 19.14
C ALA A 116 2.78 -33.41 20.12
N ALA A 117 1.82 -32.50 20.35
CA ALA A 117 0.65 -32.76 21.17
C ALA A 117 -0.31 -33.79 20.53
N GLN A 118 -0.42 -33.78 19.20
CA GLN A 118 -1.26 -34.73 18.45
C GLN A 118 -0.78 -36.18 18.54
N ARG A 119 0.53 -36.41 18.69
CA ARG A 119 1.07 -37.76 18.84
C ARG A 119 0.70 -38.43 20.17
N LEU A 120 0.34 -37.64 21.18
CA LEU A 120 0.05 -38.14 22.53
C LEU A 120 -1.45 -38.36 22.80
N VAL A 121 -2.33 -37.68 22.05
CA VAL A 121 -3.79 -37.83 22.15
C VAL A 121 -4.33 -38.39 20.84
N SER A 122 -4.56 -39.70 20.84
CA SER A 122 -5.13 -40.48 19.73
C SER A 122 -6.42 -39.86 19.19
N GLY A 123 -6.41 -39.44 17.91
CA GLY A 123 -7.59 -39.21 17.06
C GLY A 123 -8.50 -38.03 17.43
N LEU A 124 -8.73 -37.14 16.45
CA LEU A 124 -9.85 -36.17 16.43
C LEU A 124 -9.66 -34.80 17.13
N ILE A 125 -8.44 -34.25 17.22
CA ILE A 125 -8.24 -32.85 17.67
C ILE A 125 -7.76 -31.97 16.51
N ASN A 126 -8.54 -30.92 16.20
CA ASN A 126 -8.19 -29.90 15.22
C ASN A 126 -6.88 -29.20 15.61
N SER A 127 -5.87 -29.27 14.75
CA SER A 127 -4.63 -28.53 14.94
C SER A 127 -4.69 -27.20 14.22
N LYS A 128 -4.27 -26.14 14.91
CA LYS A 128 -4.17 -24.79 14.35
C LYS A 128 -2.78 -24.60 13.81
N GLU A 129 -2.69 -24.27 12.53
CA GLU A 129 -1.48 -23.76 11.95
C GLU A 129 -1.35 -22.28 12.29
N LYS A 130 -0.16 -21.88 12.75
CA LYS A 130 0.10 -20.50 13.17
C LYS A 130 1.30 -19.95 12.45
N ALA A 131 1.15 -18.74 11.93
CA ALA A 131 2.25 -17.91 11.46
C ALA A 131 2.70 -16.94 12.57
N GLN A 132 3.99 -16.63 12.63
CA GLN A 132 4.58 -15.85 13.71
C GLN A 132 5.47 -14.72 13.21
N LEU A 133 5.34 -13.56 13.84
CA LEU A 133 6.22 -12.41 13.67
C LEU A 133 7.04 -12.19 14.94
N PRO A 134 8.34 -11.87 14.83
CA PRO A 134 9.15 -11.50 15.98
C PRO A 134 8.67 -10.16 16.59
N GLY A 135 8.94 -9.99 17.89
CA GLY A 135 8.60 -8.78 18.64
C GLY A 135 7.14 -8.74 19.08
N ILE A 136 6.89 -8.03 20.19
CA ILE A 136 5.54 -7.78 20.72
C ILE A 136 4.84 -6.58 20.07
N HIS A 137 5.60 -5.75 19.36
CA HIS A 137 5.13 -4.58 18.62
C HIS A 137 5.66 -4.57 17.19
N SER A 138 4.90 -3.95 16.29
CA SER A 138 5.36 -3.63 14.96
C SER A 138 6.36 -2.47 14.98
N ASN A 139 7.21 -2.42 13.96
CA ASN A 139 7.99 -1.22 13.68
C ASN A 139 7.15 -0.13 12.99
N ASN A 140 6.02 -0.49 12.38
CA ASN A 140 5.06 0.46 11.83
C ASN A 140 4.08 0.86 12.95
N VAL A 141 4.24 2.06 13.52
CA VAL A 141 3.42 2.53 14.66
C VAL A 141 2.50 3.65 14.23
N LEU A 142 1.20 3.46 14.41
CA LEU A 142 0.14 4.40 14.06
C LEU A 142 -0.52 4.91 15.35
N THR A 143 -0.73 6.22 15.42
CA THR A 143 -1.22 6.93 16.63
C THR A 143 -2.70 7.33 16.54
N THR A 144 -3.44 6.73 15.62
CA THR A 144 -4.86 6.95 15.40
C THR A 144 -5.60 5.61 15.42
N SER A 145 -6.77 5.58 16.05
CA SER A 145 -7.67 4.43 16.03
C SER A 145 -8.44 4.30 14.71
N SER A 146 -8.46 5.33 13.87
CA SER A 146 -9.13 5.32 12.56
C SER A 146 -8.09 5.61 11.48
N PRO A 147 -7.19 4.66 11.19
CA PRO A 147 -6.15 4.87 10.20
C PRO A 147 -6.72 4.87 8.78
N GLU A 148 -6.12 5.68 7.92
CA GLU A 148 -6.39 5.70 6.49
C GLU A 148 -5.16 5.19 5.76
N PHE A 149 -5.35 4.20 4.89
CA PHE A 149 -4.27 3.62 4.09
C PHE A 149 -4.46 3.90 2.61
N THR A 150 -3.36 4.13 1.90
CA THR A 150 -3.34 4.18 0.43
C THR A 150 -2.63 2.93 -0.10
N PHE A 151 -3.38 2.07 -0.77
CA PHE A 151 -2.85 0.89 -1.45
C PHE A 151 -2.54 1.28 -2.89
N ILE A 152 -1.31 1.02 -3.32
CA ILE A 152 -0.82 1.38 -4.65
C ILE A 152 -0.32 0.09 -5.29
N PHE A 153 -1.03 -0.39 -6.31
CA PHE A 153 -0.74 -1.67 -6.98
C PHE A 153 0.18 -1.48 -8.17
N ASP A 154 0.84 -2.54 -8.63
CA ASP A 154 1.58 -2.47 -9.88
C ASP A 154 0.60 -2.54 -11.07
N PRO A 155 0.48 -1.49 -11.89
CA PRO A 155 -0.39 -1.50 -13.06
C PRO A 155 0.06 -2.45 -14.18
N SER A 156 1.27 -3.03 -14.09
CA SER A 156 1.78 -4.03 -15.05
C SER A 156 1.26 -5.45 -14.84
N THR A 157 0.31 -5.67 -13.91
CA THR A 157 -0.33 -6.98 -13.66
C THR A 157 -1.01 -7.63 -14.89
N GLY A 158 -1.16 -6.90 -16.01
CA GLY A 158 -1.65 -7.41 -17.30
C GLY A 158 -0.58 -7.74 -18.35
N GLU A 159 0.68 -7.34 -18.14
CA GLU A 159 1.80 -7.73 -19.00
C GLU A 159 2.61 -8.77 -18.23
N VAL A 160 2.40 -10.03 -18.62
CA VAL A 160 3.21 -11.18 -18.19
C VAL A 160 4.69 -10.95 -18.52
N ASP A 161 5.40 -10.20 -17.69
CA ASP A 161 6.85 -10.36 -17.57
C ASP A 161 7.08 -11.58 -16.67
N ASN A 162 6.98 -12.74 -17.34
CA ASN A 162 7.76 -13.91 -17.01
C ASN A 162 9.16 -13.45 -16.60
N LEU A 163 9.70 -14.06 -15.54
CA LEU A 163 11.06 -13.84 -15.05
C LEU A 163 12.03 -13.34 -16.13
N GLN A 164 12.72 -12.23 -15.82
CA GLN A 164 13.86 -11.63 -16.54
C GLN A 164 13.50 -10.52 -17.54
N ASN A 165 13.49 -9.27 -17.08
CA ASN A 165 14.52 -8.29 -17.45
C ASN A 165 14.56 -7.12 -16.46
N SER A 166 15.44 -7.25 -15.46
CA SER A 166 15.95 -6.09 -14.73
C SER A 166 16.91 -5.32 -15.63
N GLN A 167 16.43 -4.25 -16.25
CA GLN A 167 17.29 -3.12 -16.62
C GLN A 167 16.82 -1.91 -15.82
N GLY A 168 17.52 -1.67 -14.71
CA GLY A 168 17.13 -0.71 -13.67
C GLY A 168 17.05 -1.42 -12.32
N GLY A 169 18.19 -1.54 -11.64
CA GLY A 169 18.34 -2.33 -10.43
C GLY A 169 17.51 -1.79 -9.27
N ASP A 170 16.45 -2.51 -8.90
CA ASP A 170 16.18 -2.98 -7.53
C ASP A 170 14.97 -3.94 -7.56
N THR A 171 15.12 -5.10 -8.20
CA THR A 171 14.09 -6.15 -8.21
C THR A 171 14.22 -7.04 -6.98
N GLY A 172 14.02 -6.41 -5.82
CA GLY A 172 13.96 -7.09 -4.54
C GLY A 172 12.86 -8.15 -4.56
N ILE A 173 13.21 -9.33 -4.06
CA ILE A 173 12.43 -10.56 -3.89
C ILE A 173 11.10 -10.34 -3.08
N PHE A 174 10.87 -9.11 -2.61
CA PHE A 174 9.88 -8.67 -1.63
C PHE A 174 8.69 -7.87 -2.21
N ASN A 175 8.34 -7.99 -3.50
CA ASN A 175 7.19 -7.25 -4.05
C ASN A 175 6.22 -8.10 -4.91
N TRP A 176 6.28 -9.42 -4.81
CA TRP A 176 5.50 -10.30 -5.69
C TRP A 176 3.98 -10.20 -5.46
N TRP A 177 3.53 -9.95 -4.23
CA TRP A 177 2.11 -9.87 -3.90
C TRP A 177 1.43 -8.62 -4.50
N PHE A 178 2.11 -7.49 -4.67
CA PHE A 178 1.53 -6.34 -5.39
C PHE A 178 1.69 -6.44 -6.92
N ARG A 179 2.47 -7.42 -7.41
CA ARG A 179 2.49 -7.82 -8.83
C ARG A 179 1.40 -8.85 -9.18
N THR A 180 0.91 -9.60 -8.19
CA THR A 180 -0.19 -10.57 -8.38
C THR A 180 -1.54 -10.01 -7.95
N ALA A 181 -1.56 -9.18 -6.90
CA ALA A 181 -2.76 -8.50 -6.46
C ALA A 181 -3.06 -7.29 -7.34
N SER A 182 -4.34 -7.12 -7.63
CA SER A 182 -4.87 -6.01 -8.44
C SER A 182 -5.75 -5.06 -7.63
N SER A 183 -6.15 -5.44 -6.41
CA SER A 183 -7.00 -4.62 -5.55
C SER A 183 -6.89 -4.99 -4.07
N PRO A 184 -7.34 -4.12 -3.14
CA PRO A 184 -7.34 -4.43 -1.71
C PRO A 184 -8.26 -5.59 -1.32
N ASN A 185 -9.21 -6.00 -2.18
CA ASN A 185 -10.08 -7.16 -1.93
C ASN A 185 -9.31 -8.48 -1.82
N GLU A 186 -8.07 -8.53 -2.31
CA GLU A 186 -7.21 -9.71 -2.17
C GLU A 186 -6.43 -9.72 -0.84
N PHE A 187 -6.68 -8.75 0.04
CA PHE A 187 -6.10 -8.66 1.37
C PHE A 187 -7.18 -8.82 2.43
N VAL A 188 -6.77 -9.36 3.58
CA VAL A 188 -7.57 -9.38 4.80
C VAL A 188 -6.87 -8.57 5.88
N LEU A 189 -7.64 -7.79 6.63
CA LEU A 189 -7.17 -7.15 7.85
C LEU A 189 -7.48 -8.04 9.06
N VAL A 190 -6.50 -8.23 9.93
CA VAL A 190 -6.62 -9.13 11.09
C VAL A 190 -5.91 -8.57 12.31
N LYS A 191 -6.43 -8.89 13.51
CA LYS A 191 -5.75 -8.63 14.78
C LYS A 191 -4.80 -9.78 15.13
N LEU A 192 -3.54 -9.43 15.42
CA LEU A 192 -2.52 -10.37 15.86
C LEU A 192 -2.65 -10.66 17.36
N THR A 193 -2.33 -11.89 17.75
CA THR A 193 -2.24 -12.26 19.17
C THR A 193 -0.82 -12.03 19.68
N VAL A 194 -0.63 -11.11 20.62
CA VAL A 194 0.66 -10.87 21.28
C VAL A 194 0.97 -12.00 22.28
N LYS A 195 2.19 -12.51 22.24
CA LYS A 195 2.73 -13.49 23.20
C LYS A 195 3.94 -12.88 23.91
N GLU A 196 3.68 -12.03 24.90
CA GLU A 196 4.71 -11.28 25.64
C GLU A 196 5.88 -12.15 26.11
N ARG A 197 5.58 -13.26 26.78
CA ARG A 197 6.61 -14.19 27.30
C ARG A 197 7.51 -14.80 26.23
N LYS A 198 7.03 -14.88 24.99
CA LYS A 198 7.76 -15.43 23.84
C LYS A 198 8.33 -14.34 22.94
N ASN A 199 8.10 -13.07 23.29
CA ASN A 199 8.49 -11.90 22.50
C ASN A 199 8.10 -12.00 21.02
N LEU A 200 6.85 -12.39 20.75
CA LEU A 200 6.35 -12.59 19.38
C LEU A 200 4.86 -12.24 19.26
N ARG A 201 4.41 -12.09 18.02
CA ARG A 201 3.00 -11.98 17.61
C ARG A 201 2.64 -13.17 16.73
N GLU A 202 1.42 -13.68 16.86
CA GLU A 202 0.95 -14.84 16.08
C GLU A 202 -0.46 -14.66 15.51
N ILE A 203 -0.72 -15.33 14.40
CA ILE A 203 -2.06 -15.49 13.82
C ILE A 203 -2.30 -16.94 13.40
N ILE A 204 -3.57 -17.37 13.42
CA ILE A 204 -3.98 -18.68 12.93
C ILE A 204 -4.22 -18.58 11.42
N THR A 205 -3.42 -19.28 10.63
CA THR A 205 -3.45 -19.28 9.15
C THR A 205 -4.06 -20.55 8.55
N GLY A 206 -4.44 -21.51 9.40
CA GLY A 206 -5.08 -22.73 8.95
C GLY A 206 -5.62 -23.57 10.09
N LYS A 207 -6.51 -24.49 9.75
CA LYS A 207 -6.98 -25.55 10.64
C LYS A 207 -6.84 -26.88 9.90
N ASN A 208 -6.10 -27.79 10.49
CA ASN A 208 -5.96 -29.15 10.00
C ASN A 208 -6.77 -30.07 10.92
N SER A 209 -7.79 -30.71 10.36
CA SER A 209 -8.52 -31.82 10.95
C SER A 209 -8.15 -33.12 10.23
N TRP A 210 -8.42 -34.27 10.85
CA TRP A 210 -8.21 -35.60 10.25
C TRP A 210 -8.98 -35.80 8.92
N ILE A 211 -10.03 -35.02 8.67
CA ILE A 211 -10.92 -35.12 7.50
C ILE A 211 -10.83 -33.91 6.57
N SER A 212 -10.31 -32.77 7.02
CA SER A 212 -10.30 -31.53 6.25
C SER A 212 -9.11 -30.63 6.61
N SER A 213 -8.36 -30.20 5.61
CA SER A 213 -7.39 -29.10 5.72
C SER A 213 -8.00 -27.84 5.12
N SER A 214 -8.17 -26.78 5.91
CA SER A 214 -8.50 -25.45 5.39
C SER A 214 -7.28 -24.54 5.56
N SER A 215 -6.73 -24.09 4.44
CA SER A 215 -5.67 -23.06 4.38
C SER A 215 -6.31 -21.69 4.19
N GLY A 216 -5.84 -20.68 4.92
CA GLY A 216 -6.36 -19.31 4.87
C GLY A 216 -6.88 -18.80 6.22
N ILE A 217 -7.05 -17.48 6.33
CA ILE A 217 -7.60 -16.85 7.53
C ILE A 217 -9.10 -17.15 7.63
N ASP A 218 -9.52 -17.66 8.77
CA ASP A 218 -10.95 -17.86 9.09
C ASP A 218 -11.67 -16.50 9.08
N PRO A 219 -12.75 -16.32 8.28
CA PRO A 219 -13.44 -15.03 8.12
C PRO A 219 -13.87 -14.38 9.43
N LYS A 220 -14.09 -15.15 10.51
CA LYS A 220 -14.43 -14.59 11.82
C LYS A 220 -13.31 -13.76 12.47
N TYR A 221 -12.08 -13.91 12.00
CA TYR A 221 -10.93 -13.12 12.45
C TYR A 221 -10.65 -11.93 11.52
N ALA A 222 -11.34 -11.86 10.37
CA ALA A 222 -11.24 -10.73 9.47
C ALA A 222 -11.95 -9.52 10.07
N LEU A 223 -11.26 -8.39 10.05
CA LEU A 223 -11.81 -7.08 10.38
C LEU A 223 -12.29 -6.42 9.09
N ASN A 224 -13.39 -5.67 9.18
CA ASN A 224 -13.94 -4.97 8.04
C ASN A 224 -13.11 -3.71 7.74
N PHE A 225 -13.10 -3.35 6.46
CA PHE A 225 -12.59 -2.08 5.97
C PHE A 225 -13.37 -1.68 4.72
N ASN A 226 -13.50 -0.38 4.52
CA ASN A 226 -14.04 0.18 3.28
C ASN A 226 -12.92 0.34 2.24
N ILE A 227 -13.29 0.25 0.96
CA ILE A 227 -12.39 0.49 -0.17
C ILE A 227 -13.01 1.58 -1.04
N GLU A 228 -12.25 2.63 -1.29
CA GLU A 228 -12.56 3.64 -2.28
C GLU A 228 -11.50 3.60 -3.39
N ALA A 229 -11.94 3.34 -4.62
CA ALA A 229 -11.05 3.44 -5.78
C ALA A 229 -10.74 4.91 -6.02
N VAL A 230 -9.45 5.23 -6.03
CA VAL A 230 -8.94 6.54 -6.44
C VAL A 230 -8.46 6.42 -7.88
N GLU A 231 -7.93 7.49 -8.42
CA GLU A 231 -7.43 7.52 -9.79
C GLU A 231 -6.28 6.51 -10.04
N GLY A 232 -6.39 5.75 -11.13
CA GLY A 232 -5.38 4.79 -11.57
C GLY A 232 -5.35 3.51 -10.75
N ASN A 233 -4.19 3.21 -10.18
CA ASN A 233 -3.85 2.00 -9.41
C ASN A 233 -3.84 2.25 -7.89
N LYS A 234 -4.46 3.34 -7.43
CA LYS A 234 -4.55 3.77 -6.03
C LYS A 234 -5.93 3.43 -5.45
N PHE A 235 -5.94 2.95 -4.21
CA PHE A 235 -7.16 2.71 -3.44
C PHE A 235 -6.99 3.26 -2.04
N ILE A 236 -7.97 4.02 -1.55
CA ILE A 236 -8.07 4.33 -0.12
C ILE A 236 -8.73 3.14 0.58
N VAL A 237 -8.10 2.71 1.67
CA VAL A 237 -8.55 1.61 2.51
C VAL A 237 -8.71 2.14 3.93
N THR A 238 -9.93 2.09 4.44
CA THR A 238 -10.28 2.64 5.76
C THR A 238 -10.91 1.53 6.62
N PRO A 239 -10.18 0.97 7.59
CA PRO A 239 -10.75 0.05 8.56
C PRO A 239 -11.83 0.68 9.42
N ASP A 240 -12.71 -0.15 9.96
CA ASP A 240 -13.50 0.25 11.13
C ASP A 240 -12.56 0.66 12.28
N ALA A 241 -13.05 1.48 13.20
CA ALA A 241 -12.24 1.96 14.33
C ALA A 241 -11.56 0.79 15.08
N LEU A 242 -10.23 0.88 15.19
CA LEU A 242 -9.38 -0.13 15.78
C LEU A 242 -8.99 0.25 17.20
N GLU A 243 -9.23 -0.66 18.13
CA GLU A 243 -8.70 -0.56 19.49
C GLU A 243 -7.16 -0.66 19.48
N PRO A 244 -6.46 -0.15 20.53
CA PRO A 244 -5.03 -0.38 20.68
C PRO A 244 -4.66 -1.87 20.54
N GLY A 245 -3.58 -2.13 19.81
CA GLY A 245 -3.11 -3.49 19.54
C GLY A 245 -2.32 -3.65 18.25
N GLU A 246 -2.12 -4.91 17.88
CA GLU A 246 -1.28 -5.31 16.77
C GLU A 246 -2.14 -5.88 15.64
N TYR A 247 -1.94 -5.39 14.42
CA TYR A 247 -2.75 -5.73 13.26
C TYR A 247 -1.87 -6.01 12.06
N CYS A 248 -2.42 -6.65 11.04
CA CYS A 248 -1.75 -6.71 9.75
C CYS A 248 -2.71 -6.88 8.59
N PHE A 249 -2.32 -6.39 7.41
CA PHE A 249 -2.90 -6.84 6.14
C PHE A 249 -2.16 -8.06 5.62
N ILE A 250 -2.92 -9.09 5.25
CA ILE A 250 -2.39 -10.37 4.74
C ILE A 250 -3.02 -10.64 3.37
N TYR A 251 -2.19 -10.94 2.37
CA TYR A 251 -2.65 -11.37 1.05
C TYR A 251 -3.34 -12.75 1.14
N GLN A 252 -4.55 -12.91 0.62
CA GLN A 252 -5.30 -14.18 0.63
C GLN A 252 -5.35 -14.90 -0.72
N GLY A 253 -4.70 -14.39 -1.76
CA GLY A 253 -4.65 -15.03 -3.06
C GLY A 253 -3.71 -16.24 -3.14
N ALA A 254 -3.69 -16.90 -4.30
CA ALA A 254 -2.85 -18.05 -4.55
C ALA A 254 -1.36 -17.66 -4.51
N VAL A 255 -0.58 -18.32 -3.65
CA VAL A 255 0.87 -18.16 -3.61
C VAL A 255 1.48 -18.88 -4.83
N PRO A 256 2.30 -18.23 -5.68
CA PRO A 256 2.95 -18.86 -6.81
C PRO A 256 3.82 -20.05 -6.38
N GLN A 257 3.90 -21.09 -7.23
CA GLN A 257 4.73 -22.27 -6.94
C GLN A 257 6.20 -21.91 -6.69
N GLY A 258 6.80 -22.48 -5.63
CA GLY A 258 8.18 -22.22 -5.23
C GLY A 258 8.39 -21.02 -4.29
N ARG A 259 7.30 -20.43 -3.78
CA ARG A 259 7.32 -19.38 -2.75
C ARG A 259 6.62 -19.89 -1.48
N ASP A 260 7.36 -19.97 -0.39
CA ASP A 260 6.80 -20.48 0.88
C ASP A 260 6.64 -19.40 1.94
N ASN A 261 7.21 -18.20 1.72
CA ASN A 261 7.23 -17.14 2.72
C ASN A 261 6.27 -16.00 2.36
N GLN A 262 5.20 -15.89 3.15
CA GLN A 262 4.20 -14.85 3.02
C GLN A 262 4.66 -13.63 3.83
N SER A 263 4.95 -12.53 3.14
CA SER A 263 5.09 -11.24 3.83
C SER A 263 3.72 -10.69 4.20
N VAL A 264 3.70 -9.87 5.24
CA VAL A 264 2.51 -9.18 5.74
C VAL A 264 2.85 -7.74 6.02
N PHE A 265 1.82 -6.89 6.05
CA PHE A 265 1.94 -5.48 6.37
C PHE A 265 1.41 -5.29 7.78
N ASP A 266 2.26 -5.53 8.78
CA ASP A 266 1.88 -5.40 10.18
C ASP A 266 2.06 -3.97 10.69
N PHE A 267 1.23 -3.59 11.65
CA PHE A 267 1.29 -2.29 12.30
C PHE A 267 0.72 -2.35 13.72
N SER A 268 1.17 -1.43 14.56
CA SER A 268 0.67 -1.21 15.91
C SER A 268 -0.25 0.01 15.93
N ILE A 269 -1.40 -0.10 16.58
CA ILE A 269 -2.24 1.03 16.97
C ILE A 269 -1.94 1.35 18.44
N GLN A 270 -1.46 2.56 18.70
CA GLN A 270 -1.06 3.06 20.03
C GLN A 270 -1.85 4.30 20.44
#